data_AF-A0A6J4H292-F1
#
_entry.id   AF-A0A6J4H292-F1
#
_cell.length_a   1.000
_cell.length_b   1.000
_cell.length_c   1.000
_cell.angle_alpha   90.00
_cell.angle_beta   90.00
_cell.angle_gamma   90.00
#
_symmetry.space_group_name_H-M   'P 1'
#
loop_
_entity.id
_entity.type
_entity.pdbx_description
1 polymer ?
#
loop_
_entity_poly.entity_id
_entity_poly.type
_entity_poly.pdbx_seq_one_letter_code
_entity_poly.pdbx_strand_id
1 'polypeptide(L)'
;MADVANVNDLLEGHVTLDLECLDRVYLNAYVPNLQVSGQVVTFLCEHLGNPVPSPTLFNKIGTAFRRAMVTFADDNDIPMIRFAKGDRKADVMRPYLEKATGPGVVAIGMAQEFQSVFTGYERPTRPGTARFGFEKADRRVSVYYVYVWDDDFGPGFIKICTYFPYPIKVWVNGHEWAKRQATKAGLGFSALANGFASCEDSFALQRICDRLGPKQILAFFER
;
A
#
# COMPACT_ATOMS: atom_id res chain seq x y z
N MET A 1 -43.45 6.65 33.44
CA MET A 1 -42.94 6.65 32.06
C MET A 1 -41.77 5.68 32.05
N ALA A 2 -41.81 4.65 31.19
CA ALA A 2 -40.68 3.74 31.08
C ALA A 2 -39.53 4.52 30.43
N ASP A 3 -38.41 4.64 31.14
CA ASP A 3 -37.20 5.24 30.57
C ASP A 3 -36.76 4.37 29.40
N VAL A 4 -36.59 4.99 28.23
CA VAL A 4 -36.20 4.28 27.02
C VAL A 4 -34.71 4.00 27.13
N ALA A 5 -34.37 2.76 27.47
CA ALA A 5 -32.98 2.31 27.51
C ALA A 5 -32.32 2.52 26.14
N ASN A 6 -31.15 3.15 26.15
CA ASN A 6 -30.36 3.43 24.96
C ASN A 6 -29.17 2.46 24.85
N VAL A 7 -28.43 2.54 23.75
CA VAL A 7 -27.30 1.62 23.48
C VAL A 7 -26.21 1.73 24.56
N ASN A 8 -25.99 2.90 25.16
CA ASN A 8 -25.00 3.04 26.22
C ASN A 8 -25.40 2.29 27.49
N ASP A 9 -26.69 2.31 27.84
CA ASP A 9 -27.21 1.58 29.01
C ASP A 9 -27.07 0.05 28.81
N LEU A 10 -27.14 -0.42 27.56
CA LEU A 10 -26.87 -1.83 27.20
C LEU A 10 -25.38 -2.18 27.25
N LEU A 11 -24.50 -1.22 26.95
CA LEU A 11 -23.05 -1.42 26.92
C LEU A 11 -22.38 -1.16 28.28
N GLU A 12 -23.08 -0.49 29.19
CA GLU A 12 -22.61 -0.18 30.54
C GLU A 12 -22.26 -1.48 31.28
N GLY A 13 -21.05 -1.55 31.83
CA GLY A 13 -20.51 -2.77 32.47
C GLY A 13 -20.03 -3.87 31.51
N HIS A 14 -20.26 -3.74 30.19
CA HIS A 14 -19.80 -4.70 29.18
C HIS A 14 -18.56 -4.22 28.40
N VAL A 15 -18.27 -2.91 28.40
CA VAL A 15 -17.04 -2.36 27.82
C VAL A 15 -15.91 -2.42 28.85
N THR A 16 -14.96 -3.32 28.63
CA THR A 16 -13.81 -3.52 29.52
C THR A 16 -12.57 -2.71 29.10
N LEU A 17 -12.59 -2.13 27.90
CA LEU A 17 -11.48 -1.39 27.32
C LEU A 17 -12.01 -0.40 26.28
N ASP A 18 -11.64 0.87 26.43
CA ASP A 18 -11.88 1.93 25.46
C ASP A 18 -10.52 2.51 25.02
N LEU A 19 -10.35 2.69 23.72
CA LEU A 19 -9.07 3.06 23.10
C LEU A 19 -9.29 3.93 21.86
N GLU A 20 -8.57 5.03 21.80
CA GLU A 20 -8.43 5.84 20.60
C GLU A 20 -7.16 5.45 19.86
N CYS A 21 -7.28 4.87 18.67
CA CYS A 21 -6.14 4.39 17.89
C CYS A 21 -6.40 4.48 16.38
N LEU A 22 -5.33 4.66 15.60
CA LEU A 22 -5.39 4.48 14.16
C LEU A 22 -5.56 3.00 13.82
N ASP A 23 -6.64 2.64 13.14
CA ASP A 23 -6.88 1.25 12.71
C ASP A 23 -6.08 0.91 11.44
N ARG A 24 -6.51 1.42 10.28
CA ARG A 24 -5.91 1.13 8.98
C ARG A 24 -5.42 2.42 8.33
N VAL A 25 -4.12 2.54 8.17
CA VAL A 25 -3.52 3.70 7.51
C VAL A 25 -3.29 3.33 6.05
N TYR A 26 -3.96 4.05 5.15
CA TYR A 26 -3.73 3.96 3.71
C TYR A 26 -3.16 5.28 3.20
N LEU A 27 -2.01 5.21 2.56
CA LEU A 27 -1.34 6.37 1.96
C LEU A 27 -1.27 6.19 0.45
N ASN A 28 -1.56 7.26 -0.29
CA ASN A 28 -1.31 7.30 -1.72
C ASN A 28 0.09 7.87 -1.96
N ALA A 29 0.90 7.17 -2.73
CA ALA A 29 2.19 7.65 -3.20
C ALA A 29 2.16 7.83 -4.72
N TYR A 30 2.92 8.81 -5.19
CA TYR A 30 2.95 9.21 -6.58
C TYR A 30 4.30 9.85 -6.91
N VAL A 31 4.68 9.83 -8.19
CA VAL A 31 5.86 10.57 -8.67
C VAL A 31 5.43 12.02 -8.92
N PRO A 32 5.92 13.03 -8.17
CA PRO A 32 5.38 14.39 -8.22
C PRO A 32 5.40 15.02 -9.62
N ASN A 33 6.48 14.78 -10.36
CA ASN A 33 6.70 15.35 -11.68
C ASN A 33 6.15 14.47 -12.81
N LEU A 34 5.11 13.65 -12.56
CA LEU A 34 4.45 12.81 -13.59
C LEU A 34 2.93 12.82 -13.46
N GLN A 35 2.34 13.85 -12.85
CA GLN A 35 0.91 13.88 -12.54
C GLN A 35 0.03 14.57 -13.59
N VAL A 36 0.62 15.37 -14.49
CA VAL A 36 -0.09 16.07 -15.58
C VAL A 36 0.54 15.82 -16.95
N SER A 37 -0.24 15.99 -18.02
CA SER A 37 0.15 15.61 -19.39
C SER A 37 1.44 16.28 -19.90
N GLY A 38 1.69 17.55 -19.54
CA GLY A 38 2.91 18.25 -19.94
C GLY A 38 4.17 17.62 -19.32
N GLN A 39 4.07 17.19 -18.06
CA GLN A 39 5.16 16.54 -17.35
C GLN A 39 5.53 15.17 -17.98
N VAL A 40 4.57 14.49 -18.59
CA VAL A 40 4.83 13.26 -19.34
C VAL A 40 5.75 13.52 -20.54
N VAL A 41 5.53 14.63 -21.24
CA VAL A 41 6.37 15.04 -22.38
C VAL A 41 7.79 15.34 -21.89
N THR A 42 7.92 16.16 -20.84
CA THR A 42 9.22 16.47 -20.21
C THR A 42 9.94 15.20 -19.76
N PHE A 43 9.24 14.25 -19.13
CA PHE A 43 9.86 12.99 -18.71
C PHE A 43 10.34 12.14 -19.89
N LEU A 44 9.51 11.96 -20.93
CA LEU A 44 9.88 11.13 -22.07
C LEU A 44 11.01 11.76 -22.91
N CYS A 45 10.99 13.07 -23.10
CA CYS A 45 11.94 13.75 -23.99
C CYS A 45 13.17 14.27 -23.26
N GLU A 46 12.99 15.06 -22.19
CA GLU A 46 14.10 15.74 -21.52
C GLU A 46 14.82 14.80 -20.54
N HIS A 47 14.07 14.01 -19.77
CA HIS A 47 14.67 13.09 -18.80
C HIS A 47 15.18 11.79 -19.45
N LEU A 48 14.38 11.16 -20.32
CA LEU A 48 14.77 9.91 -20.99
C LEU A 48 15.47 10.13 -22.36
N GLY A 49 15.61 11.38 -22.82
CA GLY A 49 16.35 11.71 -24.05
C GLY A 49 15.68 11.25 -25.35
N ASN A 50 14.39 10.91 -25.34
CA ASN A 50 13.73 10.47 -26.57
C ASN A 50 13.44 11.67 -27.49
N PRO A 51 13.59 11.52 -28.82
CA PRO A 51 13.35 12.62 -29.76
C PRO A 51 11.86 13.04 -29.81
N VAL A 52 10.95 12.11 -29.50
CA VAL A 52 9.51 12.34 -29.47
C VAL A 52 8.86 11.61 -28.29
N PRO A 53 7.78 12.17 -27.70
CA PRO A 53 7.06 11.54 -26.60
C PRO A 53 6.09 10.49 -27.15
N SER A 54 6.60 9.40 -27.73
CA SER A 54 5.76 8.34 -28.29
C SER A 54 5.08 7.52 -27.18
N PRO A 55 3.76 7.25 -27.25
CA PRO A 55 3.06 6.39 -26.29
C PRO A 55 3.61 4.96 -26.23
N THR A 56 4.29 4.51 -27.30
CA THR A 56 4.96 3.19 -27.35
C THR A 56 6.05 3.04 -26.28
N LEU A 57 6.62 4.17 -25.81
CA LEU A 57 7.62 4.19 -24.75
C LEU A 57 7.07 3.68 -23.41
N PHE A 58 5.77 3.85 -23.14
CA PHE A 58 5.15 3.32 -21.92
C PHE A 58 5.24 1.80 -21.82
N ASN A 59 5.08 1.10 -22.95
CA ASN A 59 5.21 -0.36 -22.98
C ASN A 59 6.65 -0.80 -22.68
N LYS A 60 7.65 -0.07 -23.21
CA LYS A 60 9.06 -0.36 -22.94
C LYS A 60 9.39 -0.19 -21.46
N ILE A 61 8.99 0.94 -20.87
CA ILE A 61 9.26 1.23 -19.45
C ILE A 61 8.51 0.25 -18.55
N GLY A 62 7.22 0.00 -18.79
CA GLY A 62 6.43 -0.96 -18.02
C GLY A 62 6.97 -2.39 -18.13
N THR A 63 7.49 -2.79 -19.28
CA THR A 63 8.14 -4.11 -19.47
C THR A 63 9.45 -4.19 -18.69
N ALA A 64 10.28 -3.16 -18.76
CA ALA A 64 11.51 -3.09 -17.99
C ALA A 64 11.24 -3.15 -16.47
N PHE A 65 10.21 -2.44 -15.99
CA PHE A 65 9.80 -2.47 -14.60
C PHE A 65 9.34 -3.86 -14.15
N ARG A 66 8.47 -4.53 -14.92
CA ARG A 66 8.03 -5.90 -14.60
C ARG A 66 9.20 -6.89 -14.56
N ARG A 67 10.15 -6.77 -15.50
CA ARG A 67 11.37 -7.59 -15.50
C ARG A 67 12.21 -7.32 -14.26
N ALA A 68 12.41 -6.06 -13.88
CA ALA A 68 13.14 -5.69 -12.67
C ALA A 68 12.48 -6.25 -11.39
N MET A 69 11.14 -6.25 -11.31
CA MET A 69 10.42 -6.87 -10.20
C MET A 69 10.62 -8.38 -10.12
N VAL A 70 10.65 -9.07 -11.28
CA VAL A 70 10.94 -10.51 -11.34
C VAL A 70 12.38 -10.78 -10.92
N THR A 71 13.35 -10.06 -11.50
CA THR A 71 14.77 -10.19 -11.14
C THR A 71 14.99 -9.90 -9.65
N PHE A 72 14.38 -8.86 -9.10
CA PHE A 72 14.46 -8.58 -7.65
C PHE A 72 13.91 -9.72 -6.82
N ALA A 73 12.79 -10.33 -7.23
CA ALA A 73 12.22 -11.45 -6.50
C ALA A 73 13.13 -12.68 -6.56
N ASP A 74 13.65 -13.00 -7.75
CA ASP A 74 14.55 -14.14 -7.97
C ASP A 74 15.87 -13.97 -7.21
N ASP A 75 16.49 -12.79 -7.27
CA ASP A 75 17.77 -12.49 -6.62
C ASP A 75 17.70 -12.52 -5.07
N ASN A 76 16.50 -12.43 -4.50
CA ASN A 76 16.27 -12.40 -3.06
C ASN A 76 15.43 -13.60 -2.56
N ASP A 77 15.20 -14.61 -3.40
CA ASP A 77 14.37 -15.79 -3.08
C ASP A 77 12.94 -15.43 -2.59
N ILE A 78 12.37 -14.35 -3.11
CA ILE A 78 11.05 -13.85 -2.71
C ILE A 78 9.97 -14.52 -3.56
N PRO A 79 8.99 -15.21 -2.95
CA PRO A 79 7.92 -15.85 -3.70
C PRO A 79 7.01 -14.80 -4.38
N MET A 80 6.73 -15.02 -5.68
CA MET A 80 5.77 -14.24 -6.45
C MET A 80 4.44 -14.99 -6.62
N ILE A 81 3.36 -14.48 -6.02
CA ILE A 81 2.06 -15.14 -5.97
C ILE A 81 1.10 -14.44 -6.93
N ARG A 82 0.47 -15.19 -7.84
CA ARG A 82 -0.61 -14.64 -8.69
C ARG A 82 -1.95 -14.78 -8.00
N PHE A 83 -2.64 -13.67 -7.78
CA PHE A 83 -4.00 -13.66 -7.22
C PHE A 83 -5.02 -14.14 -8.27
N ALA A 84 -5.90 -15.04 -7.85
CA ALA A 84 -7.04 -15.50 -8.62
C ALA A 84 -8.26 -14.58 -8.44
N LYS A 85 -9.25 -14.75 -9.31
CA LYS A 85 -10.53 -14.03 -9.21
C LYS A 85 -11.27 -14.51 -7.96
N GLY A 86 -11.68 -13.57 -7.10
CA GLY A 86 -12.40 -13.87 -5.85
C GLY A 86 -11.49 -14.04 -4.63
N ASP A 87 -10.16 -14.06 -4.84
CA ASP A 87 -9.22 -14.16 -3.73
C ASP A 87 -9.34 -12.96 -2.79
N ARG A 88 -9.45 -13.27 -1.50
CA ARG A 88 -9.11 -12.33 -0.45
C ARG A 88 -7.59 -12.31 -0.33
N LYS A 89 -6.94 -11.33 -0.95
CA LYS A 89 -5.48 -11.20 -0.99
C LYS A 89 -4.82 -11.35 0.38
N ALA A 90 -5.43 -10.79 1.43
CA ALA A 90 -4.92 -10.94 2.80
C ALA A 90 -4.85 -12.41 3.25
N ASP A 91 -5.83 -13.24 2.90
CA ASP A 91 -5.85 -14.66 3.25
C ASP A 91 -4.81 -15.46 2.46
N VAL A 92 -4.62 -15.12 1.18
CA VAL A 92 -3.60 -15.72 0.32
C VAL A 92 -2.18 -15.43 0.83
N MET A 93 -1.95 -14.22 1.35
CA MET A 93 -0.63 -13.76 1.75
C MET A 93 -0.29 -14.04 3.22
N ARG A 94 -1.31 -14.31 4.07
CA ARG A 94 -1.14 -14.60 5.49
C ARG A 94 -0.10 -15.70 5.77
N PRO A 95 -0.08 -16.86 5.09
CA PRO A 95 0.91 -17.91 5.36
C PRO A 95 2.36 -17.50 5.11
N TYR A 96 2.59 -16.49 4.26
CA TYR A 96 3.93 -15.97 3.98
C TYR A 96 4.37 -14.98 5.07
N LEU A 97 3.44 -14.12 5.51
CA LEU A 97 3.67 -13.17 6.60
C LEU A 97 3.93 -13.89 7.93
N GLU A 98 3.17 -14.95 8.24
CA GLU A 98 3.34 -15.73 9.48
C GLU A 98 4.68 -16.49 9.53
N LYS A 99 5.29 -16.76 8.38
CA LYS A 99 6.60 -17.41 8.26
C LYS A 99 7.77 -16.43 8.23
N ALA A 100 7.50 -15.13 8.30
CA ALA A 100 8.55 -14.12 8.29
C ALA A 100 9.49 -14.30 9.49
N THR A 101 10.79 -14.44 9.23
CA THR A 101 11.82 -14.62 10.27
C THR A 101 12.46 -13.31 10.72
N GLY A 102 12.18 -12.22 10.01
CA GLY A 102 12.72 -10.89 10.29
C GLY A 102 12.16 -9.84 9.34
N PRO A 103 12.59 -8.58 9.48
CA PRO A 103 12.16 -7.48 8.62
C PRO A 103 12.52 -7.69 7.16
N GLY A 104 11.66 -7.21 6.26
CA GLY A 104 11.92 -7.19 4.83
C GLY A 104 10.73 -7.61 3.98
N VAL A 105 10.96 -7.74 2.67
CA VAL A 105 9.96 -8.24 1.73
C VAL A 105 9.78 -9.74 1.93
N VAL A 106 8.55 -10.17 2.24
CA VAL A 106 8.25 -11.57 2.51
C VAL A 106 7.69 -12.31 1.29
N ALA A 107 6.98 -11.58 0.42
CA ALA A 107 6.32 -12.13 -0.74
C ALA A 107 5.78 -10.99 -1.63
N ILE A 108 5.60 -11.27 -2.92
CA ILE A 108 5.06 -10.31 -3.90
C ILE A 108 3.79 -10.89 -4.52
N GLY A 109 2.65 -10.24 -4.26
CA GLY A 109 1.38 -10.56 -4.91
C GLY A 109 1.24 -9.89 -6.27
N MET A 110 0.66 -10.57 -7.25
CA MET A 110 0.42 -10.08 -8.61
C MET A 110 -1.06 -10.09 -8.94
N ALA A 111 -1.58 -8.96 -9.41
CA ALA A 111 -2.96 -8.83 -9.88
C ALA A 111 -3.06 -7.96 -11.13
N GLN A 112 -4.23 -8.01 -11.77
CA GLN A 112 -4.65 -7.04 -12.78
C GLN A 112 -5.83 -6.24 -12.27
N GLU A 113 -5.68 -4.92 -12.19
CA GLU A 113 -6.68 -4.02 -11.61
C GLU A 113 -6.88 -2.79 -12.50
N PHE A 114 -8.07 -2.19 -12.42
CA PHE A 114 -8.30 -0.89 -13.02
C PHE A 114 -7.55 0.18 -12.22
N GLN A 115 -6.77 1.00 -12.91
CA GLN A 115 -6.04 2.13 -12.34
C GLN A 115 -6.16 3.33 -13.29
N SER A 116 -6.19 4.53 -12.72
CA SER A 116 -6.14 5.78 -13.48
C SER A 116 -4.71 6.03 -13.95
N VAL A 117 -4.48 5.89 -15.26
CA VAL A 117 -3.15 5.91 -15.87
C VAL A 117 -3.14 6.80 -17.11
N PHE A 118 -1.96 7.21 -17.59
CA PHE A 118 -1.92 8.00 -18.83
C PHE A 118 -2.06 7.12 -20.07
N THR A 119 -2.96 7.51 -20.96
CA THR A 119 -3.03 7.01 -22.33
C THR A 119 -2.55 8.10 -23.27
N GLY A 120 -1.81 7.70 -24.30
CA GLY A 120 -1.39 8.60 -25.37
C GLY A 120 -2.35 8.51 -26.55
N TYR A 121 -2.55 9.63 -27.24
CA TYR A 121 -3.30 9.71 -28.49
C TYR A 121 -2.56 10.57 -29.50
N GLU A 122 -2.80 10.34 -30.78
CA GLU A 122 -2.24 11.17 -31.84
C GLU A 122 -3.08 12.44 -32.01
N ARG A 123 -2.41 13.59 -32.10
CA ARG A 123 -3.03 14.87 -32.36
C ARG A 123 -3.08 15.13 -33.87
N PRO A 124 -4.14 15.78 -34.38
CA PRO A 124 -4.17 16.22 -35.77
C PRO A 124 -3.00 17.15 -36.08
N THR A 125 -2.25 16.82 -37.15
CA THR A 125 -1.09 17.59 -37.63
C THR A 125 -1.02 17.55 -39.16
N ARG A 126 -0.03 18.26 -39.72
CA ARG A 126 0.32 18.12 -41.14
C ARG A 126 0.79 16.68 -41.42
N PRO A 127 0.51 16.14 -42.63
CA PRO A 127 0.96 14.81 -43.03
C PRO A 127 2.47 14.62 -42.76
N GLY A 128 2.84 13.51 -42.11
CA GLY A 128 4.24 13.16 -41.83
C GLY A 128 4.83 13.70 -40.52
N THR A 129 4.08 14.45 -39.69
CA THR A 129 4.56 14.92 -38.38
C THR A 129 3.77 14.28 -37.23
N ALA A 130 4.34 13.31 -36.54
CA ALA A 130 3.69 12.70 -35.38
C ALA A 130 3.70 13.68 -34.19
N ARG A 131 2.52 14.00 -33.64
CA ARG A 131 2.37 14.79 -32.41
C ARG A 131 1.46 14.05 -31.46
N PHE A 132 1.89 13.85 -30.23
CA PHE A 132 1.14 13.09 -29.23
C PHE A 132 0.56 14.00 -28.16
N GLY A 133 -0.64 13.65 -27.70
CA GLY A 133 -1.26 14.15 -26.48
C GLY A 133 -1.38 13.03 -25.46
N PHE A 134 -1.53 13.40 -24.20
CA PHE A 134 -1.72 12.46 -23.10
C PHE A 134 -2.91 12.87 -22.24
N GLU A 135 -3.66 11.90 -21.77
CA GLU A 135 -4.78 12.07 -20.85
C GLU A 135 -4.84 10.91 -19.86
N LYS A 136 -5.47 11.12 -18.70
CA LYS A 136 -5.72 10.04 -17.75
C LYS A 136 -6.96 9.27 -18.17
N ALA A 137 -6.87 7.95 -18.17
CA ALA A 137 -7.98 7.05 -18.40
C ALA A 137 -7.84 5.82 -17.51
N ASP A 138 -8.97 5.26 -17.10
CA ASP A 138 -8.96 4.00 -16.36
C ASP A 138 -8.62 2.85 -17.32
N ARG A 139 -7.57 2.11 -16.98
CA ARG A 139 -7.12 0.94 -17.72
C ARG A 139 -6.85 -0.21 -16.77
N ARG A 140 -7.14 -1.41 -17.25
CA ARG A 140 -6.76 -2.63 -16.54
C ARG A 140 -5.28 -2.88 -16.74
N VAL A 141 -4.52 -2.80 -15.66
CA VAL A 141 -3.05 -2.86 -15.67
C VAL A 141 -2.56 -3.83 -14.61
N SER A 142 -1.36 -4.38 -14.81
CA SER A 142 -0.73 -5.20 -13.78
C SER A 142 -0.33 -4.35 -12.57
N VAL A 143 -0.56 -4.87 -11.38
CA VAL A 143 -0.15 -4.30 -10.10
C VAL A 143 0.63 -5.35 -9.31
N TYR A 144 1.66 -4.91 -8.62
CA TYR A 144 2.37 -5.72 -7.63
C TYR A 144 1.99 -5.26 -6.23
N TYR A 145 1.75 -6.20 -5.34
CA TYR A 145 1.62 -5.97 -3.90
C TYR A 145 2.87 -6.53 -3.25
N VAL A 146 3.81 -5.66 -2.89
CA VAL A 146 5.01 -6.02 -2.15
C VAL A 146 4.64 -6.11 -0.69
N TYR A 147 4.50 -7.33 -0.16
CA TYR A 147 4.19 -7.55 1.25
C TYR A 147 5.48 -7.53 2.05
N VAL A 148 5.46 -6.78 3.14
CA VAL A 148 6.61 -6.58 4.01
C VAL A 148 6.28 -6.99 5.43
N TRP A 149 7.29 -7.47 6.14
CA TRP A 149 7.27 -7.58 7.59
C TRP A 149 8.15 -6.48 8.16
N ASP A 150 7.63 -5.73 9.11
CA ASP A 150 8.37 -4.69 9.84
C ASP A 150 8.37 -5.00 11.34
N ASP A 151 9.46 -4.66 12.03
CA ASP A 151 9.60 -4.96 13.45
C ASP A 151 8.66 -4.16 14.34
N ASP A 152 8.20 -2.98 13.91
CA ASP A 152 7.30 -2.13 14.67
C ASP A 152 5.84 -2.31 14.26
N PHE A 153 5.56 -2.43 12.96
CA PHE A 153 4.20 -2.54 12.41
C PHE A 153 3.76 -3.99 12.20
N GLY A 154 4.68 -4.94 12.08
CA GLY A 154 4.37 -6.29 11.62
C GLY A 154 4.02 -6.27 10.13
N PRO A 155 2.93 -6.91 9.70
CA PRO A 155 2.50 -6.93 8.30
C PRO A 155 2.20 -5.54 7.72
N GLY A 156 2.76 -5.26 6.55
CA GLY A 156 2.40 -4.12 5.70
C GLY A 156 2.44 -4.50 4.22
N PHE A 157 1.99 -3.60 3.35
CA PHE A 157 2.25 -3.76 1.91
C PHE A 157 2.39 -2.44 1.16
N ILE A 158 3.15 -2.50 0.07
CA ILE A 158 3.24 -1.47 -0.96
C ILE A 158 2.65 -2.02 -2.25
N LYS A 159 1.52 -1.46 -2.68
CA LYS A 159 0.90 -1.73 -3.97
C LYS A 159 1.47 -0.77 -5.00
N ILE A 160 2.07 -1.30 -6.07
CA ILE A 160 2.68 -0.54 -7.16
C ILE A 160 1.99 -0.87 -8.47
N CYS A 161 1.46 0.14 -9.15
CA CYS A 161 0.99 0.03 -10.53
C CYS A 161 2.17 -0.04 -11.51
N THR A 162 2.17 -1.02 -12.41
CA THR A 162 3.26 -1.22 -13.39
C THR A 162 3.17 -0.32 -14.61
N TYR A 163 2.21 0.60 -14.64
CA TYR A 163 1.93 1.46 -15.77
C TYR A 163 1.93 2.93 -15.36
N PHE A 164 2.41 3.78 -16.25
CA PHE A 164 2.60 5.20 -16.04
C PHE A 164 1.27 5.89 -15.66
N PRO A 165 1.18 6.71 -14.58
CA PRO A 165 2.26 7.35 -13.82
C PRO A 165 2.62 6.60 -12.52
N TYR A 166 2.45 5.28 -12.50
CA TYR A 166 2.74 4.41 -11.37
C TYR A 166 2.01 4.81 -10.08
N PRO A 167 0.65 4.85 -10.07
CA PRO A 167 -0.09 4.98 -8.81
C PRO A 167 0.38 3.96 -7.78
N ILE A 168 0.72 4.43 -6.58
CA ILE A 168 1.16 3.58 -5.47
C ILE A 168 0.18 3.75 -4.31
N LYS A 169 -0.11 2.65 -3.62
CA LYS A 169 -0.79 2.66 -2.33
C LYS A 169 0.04 1.93 -1.31
N VAL A 170 0.11 2.47 -0.12
CA VAL A 170 0.80 1.85 1.01
C VAL A 170 -0.21 1.62 2.09
N TRP A 171 -0.06 0.49 2.77
CA TRP A 171 -0.88 0.13 3.91
C TRP A 171 -0.04 -0.36 5.07
N VAL A 172 -0.39 0.13 6.26
CA VAL A 172 0.05 -0.38 7.57
C VAL A 172 -1.14 -0.41 8.53
N ASN A 173 -1.06 -1.26 9.56
CA ASN A 173 -2.09 -1.41 10.58
C ASN A 173 -1.62 -0.83 11.92
N GLY A 174 -2.34 0.16 12.45
CA GLY A 174 -1.97 0.81 13.71
C GLY A 174 -2.32 -0.01 14.95
N HIS A 175 -3.34 -0.88 14.90
CA HIS A 175 -3.59 -1.85 15.96
C HIS A 175 -2.47 -2.89 16.05
N GLU A 176 -1.98 -3.41 14.92
CA GLU A 176 -0.84 -4.34 14.93
C GLU A 176 0.43 -3.64 15.44
N TRP A 177 0.65 -2.38 15.03
CA TRP A 177 1.72 -1.58 15.61
C TRP A 177 1.58 -1.46 17.14
N ALA A 178 0.40 -1.10 17.64
CA ALA A 178 0.15 -0.94 19.07
C ALA A 178 0.38 -2.25 19.85
N LYS A 179 -0.09 -3.39 19.32
CA LYS A 179 0.13 -4.72 19.92
C LYS A 179 1.62 -5.05 20.02
N ARG A 180 2.38 -4.76 18.96
CA ARG A 180 3.83 -5.00 18.93
C ARG A 180 4.56 -4.10 19.92
N GLN A 181 4.19 -2.82 20.00
CA GLN A 181 4.78 -1.91 20.99
C GLN A 181 4.41 -2.28 22.42
N ALA A 182 3.18 -2.73 22.68
CA ALA A 182 2.75 -3.26 23.98
C ALA A 182 3.57 -4.50 24.36
N THR A 183 3.75 -5.43 23.42
CA THR A 183 4.60 -6.62 23.61
C THR A 183 6.04 -6.23 23.94
N LYS A 184 6.64 -5.28 23.20
CA LYS A 184 8.00 -4.77 23.46
C LYS A 184 8.12 -4.08 24.84
N ALA A 185 7.05 -3.46 25.31
CA ALA A 185 6.98 -2.83 26.63
C ALA A 185 6.65 -3.82 27.77
N GLY A 186 6.41 -5.10 27.46
CA GLY A 186 6.00 -6.10 28.45
C GLY A 186 4.59 -5.90 29.01
N LEU A 187 3.73 -5.16 28.30
CA LEU A 187 2.35 -4.90 28.71
C LEU A 187 1.45 -6.09 28.35
N GLY A 188 0.77 -6.66 29.34
CA GLY A 188 -0.17 -7.76 29.17
C GLY A 188 -1.49 -7.34 28.52
N PHE A 189 -1.89 -8.04 27.44
CA PHE A 189 -3.16 -7.82 26.76
C PHE A 189 -3.70 -9.09 26.11
N SER A 190 -5.00 -9.13 25.84
CA SER A 190 -5.64 -10.16 25.01
C SER A 190 -5.92 -9.61 23.61
N ALA A 191 -5.33 -10.23 22.58
CA ALA A 191 -5.46 -9.77 21.20
C ALA A 191 -6.78 -10.23 20.55
N LEU A 192 -7.37 -9.37 19.70
CA LEU A 192 -8.36 -9.77 18.69
C LEU A 192 -7.69 -9.86 17.32
N ALA A 193 -8.40 -10.41 16.32
CA ALA A 193 -7.93 -10.41 14.93
C ALA A 193 -7.63 -8.99 14.40
N ASN A 194 -8.34 -7.98 14.89
CA ASN A 194 -8.04 -6.57 14.68
C ASN A 194 -8.39 -5.80 15.96
N GLY A 195 -7.39 -5.27 16.66
CA GLY A 195 -7.58 -4.59 17.96
C GLY A 195 -7.37 -5.47 19.19
N PHE A 196 -7.93 -5.06 20.31
CA PHE A 196 -7.69 -5.62 21.65
C PHE A 196 -9.01 -6.05 22.30
N ALA A 197 -9.01 -7.19 22.99
CA ALA A 197 -10.14 -7.63 23.81
C ALA A 197 -10.04 -7.05 25.24
N SER A 198 -8.83 -7.04 25.80
CA SER A 198 -8.54 -6.51 27.13
C SER A 198 -7.07 -6.11 27.24
N CYS A 199 -6.76 -5.24 28.21
CA CYS A 199 -5.41 -4.83 28.58
C CYS A 199 -5.34 -4.69 30.10
N GLU A 200 -4.22 -5.04 30.71
CA GLU A 200 -4.03 -4.89 32.16
C GLU A 200 -3.90 -3.42 32.60
N ASP A 201 -3.40 -2.55 31.71
CA ASP A 201 -3.31 -1.10 31.91
C ASP A 201 -3.76 -0.37 30.62
N SER A 202 -5.01 0.11 30.63
CA SER A 202 -5.60 0.85 29.51
C SER A 202 -4.93 2.20 29.28
N PHE A 203 -4.45 2.88 30.33
CA PHE A 203 -3.76 4.17 30.18
C PHE A 203 -2.38 4.00 29.56
N ALA A 204 -1.64 2.95 29.93
CA ALA A 204 -0.39 2.62 29.27
C ALA A 204 -0.60 2.28 27.79
N LEU A 205 -1.64 1.49 27.48
CA LEU A 205 -1.97 1.16 26.09
C LEU A 205 -2.39 2.40 25.29
N GLN A 206 -3.19 3.30 25.86
CA GLN A 206 -3.56 4.55 25.21
C GLN A 206 -2.31 5.40 24.90
N ARG A 207 -1.39 5.55 25.87
CA ARG A 207 -0.10 6.24 25.62
C ARG A 207 0.72 5.58 24.51
N ILE A 208 0.61 4.26 24.34
CA ILE A 208 1.25 3.57 23.22
C ILE A 208 0.59 4.03 21.92
N CYS A 209 -0.74 3.93 21.82
CA CYS A 209 -1.52 4.36 20.65
C CYS A 209 -1.23 5.82 20.25
N ASP A 210 -1.18 6.73 21.22
CA ASP A 210 -0.93 8.17 21.01
C ASP A 210 0.44 8.47 20.38
N ARG A 211 1.40 7.54 20.50
CA ARG A 211 2.73 7.69 19.89
C ARG A 211 2.74 7.37 18.40
N LEU A 212 1.71 6.72 17.86
CA LEU A 212 1.66 6.41 16.43
C LEU A 212 1.37 7.68 15.63
N GLY A 213 2.40 8.23 14.99
CA GLY A 213 2.27 9.43 14.18
C GLY A 213 3.16 9.41 12.94
N PRO A 214 3.33 10.59 12.29
CA PRO A 214 4.08 10.72 11.04
C PRO A 214 5.50 10.17 11.10
N LYS A 215 6.18 10.28 12.26
CA LYS A 215 7.55 9.78 12.44
C LYS A 215 7.63 8.26 12.29
N GLN A 216 6.73 7.53 12.94
CA GLN A 216 6.72 6.06 12.89
C GLN A 216 6.34 5.58 11.49
N ILE A 217 5.34 6.22 10.89
CA ILE A 217 4.91 5.92 9.54
C ILE A 217 6.04 6.19 8.55
N LEU A 218 6.74 7.32 8.64
CA LEU A 218 7.91 7.62 7.80
C LEU A 218 9.04 6.61 8.01
N ALA A 219 9.32 6.21 9.25
CA ALA A 219 10.35 5.23 9.53
C ALA A 219 10.05 3.86 8.89
N PHE A 220 8.78 3.48 8.72
CA PHE A 220 8.41 2.29 7.95
C PHE A 220 8.77 2.42 6.46
N PHE A 221 8.77 3.64 5.91
CA PHE A 221 9.10 3.91 4.51
C PHE A 221 10.60 4.00 4.20
N GLU A 222 11.40 4.33 5.20
CA GLU A 222 12.84 4.55 5.04
C GLU A 222 13.67 3.28 5.23
N ARG A 223 13.05 2.19 5.70
CA ARG A 223 13.67 0.87 5.91
C ARG A 223 13.48 -0.02 4.69
#